data_AF-A0A3D3RB72-F1
#
_entry.id   AF-A0A3D3RB72-F1
#
_cell.length_a   1.000
_cell.length_b   1.000
_cell.length_c   1.000
_cell.angle_alpha   90.00
_cell.angle_beta   90.00
_cell.angle_gamma   90.00
#
_symmetry.space_group_name_H-M   'P 1'
#
loop_
_entity.id
_entity.type
_entity.pdbx_description
1 polymer ?
#
loop_
_entity_poly.entity_id
_entity_poly.type
_entity_poly.pdbx_seq_one_letter_code
_entity_poly.pdbx_strand_id
1 'polypeptide(L)'
;MAFFGSKKSRTALAASLRDSSKLSSRLRELLSNRGTLSRLSVCLLTILILMVAVESWKAPFRYRLGMFSEHGIVANSTFKVSNPIETDRQRTQKESEVPYYFKQQPDLIEKLPGLLQEDLVRIANAKSLDELNADTRAELGLTPSRRLEQFVDQFPEEPEQTFAELKSLVSSPDSKDTQKIKDLIDDFTELISPLLIYGIVNENDLTQNQ
;
A
#
# COMPACT_ATOMS: atom_id res chain seq x y z
N MET A 1 96.39 -22.84 -53.95
CA MET A 1 95.33 -23.59 -54.66
C MET A 1 93.99 -23.00 -54.29
N ALA A 2 93.25 -22.47 -55.27
CA ALA A 2 91.93 -21.89 -55.07
C ALA A 2 90.87 -22.99 -55.20
N PHE A 3 90.03 -23.15 -54.18
CA PHE A 3 88.82 -23.97 -54.28
C PHE A 3 87.62 -23.13 -53.83
N PHE A 4 86.93 -22.57 -54.82
CA PHE A 4 85.73 -21.75 -54.67
C PHE A 4 84.56 -22.60 -54.16
N GLY A 5 83.91 -22.16 -53.07
CA GLY A 5 82.67 -22.74 -52.57
C GLY A 5 81.52 -22.52 -53.55
N SER A 6 80.83 -23.60 -53.92
CA SER A 6 79.67 -23.58 -54.80
C SER A 6 78.48 -22.89 -54.12
N LYS A 7 78.17 -21.66 -54.56
CA LYS A 7 76.96 -20.94 -54.15
C LYS A 7 75.74 -21.74 -54.62
N LYS A 8 75.02 -22.35 -53.69
CA LYS A 8 73.76 -23.06 -53.93
C LYS A 8 72.76 -22.08 -54.58
N SER A 9 72.45 -22.31 -55.86
CA SER A 9 71.56 -21.45 -56.64
C SER A 9 70.15 -21.43 -56.03
N ARG A 10 69.63 -20.22 -55.82
CA ARG A 10 68.27 -19.95 -55.30
C ARG A 10 67.14 -20.48 -56.20
N THR A 11 67.45 -20.95 -57.41
CA THR A 11 66.47 -21.53 -58.34
C THR A 11 66.04 -22.96 -57.99
N ALA A 12 66.79 -23.69 -57.16
CA ALA A 12 66.41 -25.04 -56.72
C ALA A 12 65.26 -25.04 -55.68
N LEU A 13 65.12 -23.96 -54.89
CA LEU A 13 64.03 -23.77 -53.93
C LEU A 13 62.70 -23.38 -54.60
N ALA A 14 62.75 -22.75 -55.77
CA ALA A 14 61.55 -22.44 -56.56
C ALA A 14 60.98 -23.69 -57.25
N ALA A 15 61.80 -24.70 -57.51
CA ALA A 15 61.38 -25.97 -58.11
C ALA A 15 60.71 -26.94 -57.10
N SER A 16 60.87 -26.72 -55.79
CA SER A 16 60.17 -27.50 -54.74
C SER A 16 58.79 -26.97 -54.39
N LEU A 17 58.38 -25.80 -54.93
CA LEU A 17 57.02 -25.29 -54.86
C LEU A 17 56.12 -25.84 -55.98
N ARG A 18 56.58 -26.90 -56.66
CA ARG A 18 55.77 -27.61 -57.64
C ARG A 18 54.75 -28.49 -56.93
N ASP A 19 53.49 -28.12 -57.14
CA ASP A 19 52.32 -28.99 -57.18
C ASP A 19 51.47 -29.13 -55.90
N SER A 20 51.09 -28.00 -55.28
CA SER A 20 49.94 -27.92 -54.35
C SER A 20 48.63 -28.47 -54.95
N SER A 21 48.54 -28.57 -56.28
CA SER A 21 47.37 -29.09 -56.98
C SER A 21 47.13 -30.59 -56.75
N LYS A 22 48.20 -31.36 -56.48
CA LYS A 22 48.12 -32.81 -56.21
C LYS A 22 47.61 -33.12 -54.81
N LEU A 23 47.87 -32.25 -53.84
CA LEU A 23 47.34 -32.41 -52.47
C LEU A 23 45.86 -32.00 -52.43
N SER A 24 45.49 -30.90 -53.10
CA SER A 24 44.09 -30.48 -53.16
C SER A 24 43.23 -31.44 -54.00
N SER A 25 43.75 -31.99 -55.10
CA SER A 25 43.03 -33.00 -55.88
C SER A 25 42.84 -34.31 -55.11
N ARG A 26 43.85 -34.78 -54.38
CA ARG A 26 43.74 -35.95 -53.50
C ARG A 26 42.77 -35.73 -52.34
N LEU A 27 42.78 -34.55 -51.71
CA LEU A 27 41.79 -34.19 -50.69
C LEU A 27 40.39 -34.16 -51.28
N ARG A 28 40.22 -33.61 -52.49
CA ARG A 28 38.93 -33.57 -53.18
C ARG A 28 38.43 -34.95 -53.59
N GLU A 29 39.32 -35.85 -53.99
CA GLU A 29 39.02 -37.25 -54.31
C GLU A 29 38.67 -38.07 -53.04
N LEU A 30 39.36 -37.82 -51.93
CA LEU A 30 39.04 -38.39 -50.62
C LEU A 30 37.71 -37.86 -50.04
N LEU A 31 37.37 -36.59 -50.28
CA LEU A 31 36.06 -36.03 -49.93
C LEU A 31 34.94 -36.47 -50.90
N SER A 32 35.26 -36.77 -52.16
CA SER A 32 34.28 -37.24 -53.14
C SER A 32 33.89 -38.70 -52.94
N ASN A 33 34.72 -39.48 -52.26
CA ASN A 33 34.42 -40.87 -51.94
C ASN A 33 33.38 -40.95 -50.81
N ARG A 34 32.16 -41.34 -51.17
CA ARG A 34 31.01 -41.38 -50.25
C ARG A 34 31.24 -42.31 -49.04
N GLY A 35 32.05 -43.36 -49.21
CA GLY A 35 32.42 -44.29 -48.15
C GLY A 35 33.48 -43.76 -47.16
N THR A 36 34.38 -42.89 -47.58
CA THR A 36 35.35 -42.24 -46.67
C THR A 36 34.71 -41.06 -45.95
N LEU A 37 33.82 -40.32 -46.62
CA LEU A 37 33.08 -39.21 -46.03
C LEU A 37 32.12 -39.69 -44.92
N SER A 38 31.47 -40.84 -45.10
CA SER A 38 30.62 -41.43 -44.05
C SER A 38 31.44 -41.83 -42.81
N ARG A 39 32.59 -42.49 -42.99
CA ARG A 39 33.49 -42.86 -41.88
C ARG A 39 34.04 -41.64 -41.14
N LEU A 40 34.40 -40.58 -41.87
CA LEU A 40 34.89 -39.33 -41.30
C LEU A 40 33.78 -38.61 -40.52
N SER A 41 32.54 -38.61 -41.04
CA SER A 41 31.39 -38.02 -40.34
C SER A 41 31.07 -38.74 -39.03
N VAL A 42 31.14 -40.08 -39.00
CA VAL A 42 30.92 -40.88 -37.78
C VAL A 42 32.02 -40.58 -36.77
N CYS A 43 33.29 -40.51 -37.20
CA CYS A 43 34.40 -40.16 -36.31
C CYS A 43 34.22 -38.77 -35.71
N LEU A 44 33.88 -37.76 -36.53
CA LEU A 44 33.64 -36.40 -36.05
C LEU A 44 32.47 -36.34 -35.07
N LEU A 45 31.39 -37.07 -35.35
CA LEU A 45 30.23 -37.16 -34.48
C LEU A 45 30.58 -37.79 -33.12
N THR A 46 31.39 -38.85 -33.11
CA THR A 46 31.85 -39.46 -31.84
C THR A 46 32.71 -38.51 -31.00
N ILE A 47 33.59 -37.72 -31.64
CA ILE A 47 34.39 -36.70 -30.95
C ILE A 47 33.49 -35.62 -30.34
N LEU A 48 32.46 -35.19 -31.08
CA LEU A 48 31.53 -34.17 -30.63
C LEU A 48 30.73 -34.67 -29.40
N ILE A 49 30.25 -35.91 -29.44
CA ILE A 49 29.56 -36.55 -28.30
C ILE A 49 30.49 -36.60 -27.08
N LEU A 50 31.75 -37.03 -27.27
CA LEU A 50 32.72 -37.10 -26.18
C LEU A 50 32.97 -35.72 -25.56
N MET A 51 33.11 -34.68 -26.40
CA MET A 51 33.33 -33.30 -25.94
C MET A 51 32.15 -32.79 -25.11
N VAL A 52 30.91 -33.04 -25.56
CA VAL A 52 29.70 -32.67 -24.82
C VAL A 52 29.63 -33.43 -23.49
N ALA A 53 29.96 -34.71 -23.45
CA ALA A 53 29.95 -35.49 -22.21
C ALA A 53 30.96 -34.96 -21.18
N VAL A 54 32.14 -34.52 -21.63
CA VAL A 54 33.18 -33.96 -20.76
C VAL A 54 32.78 -32.58 -20.21
N GLU A 55 32.29 -31.68 -21.06
CA GLU A 55 31.85 -30.35 -20.61
C GLU A 55 30.54 -30.41 -19.80
N SER A 56 29.68 -31.41 -20.01
CA SER A 56 28.47 -31.63 -19.22
C SER A 56 28.76 -31.97 -17.75
N TRP A 57 29.93 -32.54 -17.44
CA TRP A 57 30.36 -32.78 -16.05
C TRP A 57 30.76 -31.48 -15.33
N LYS A 58 31.08 -30.41 -16.08
CA LYS A 58 31.50 -29.15 -15.50
C LYS A 58 30.27 -28.44 -14.93
N ALA A 59 30.14 -28.47 -13.61
CA ALA A 59 29.01 -27.86 -12.93
C ALA A 59 28.84 -26.37 -13.34
N PRO A 60 27.65 -25.94 -13.76
CA PRO A 60 27.41 -24.59 -14.28
C PRO A 60 27.65 -23.48 -13.24
N PHE A 61 27.74 -23.83 -11.95
CA PHE A 61 27.96 -22.90 -10.86
C PHE A 61 29.19 -23.31 -10.03
N ARG A 62 30.31 -22.61 -10.24
CA ARG A 62 31.57 -22.82 -9.49
C ARG A 62 31.45 -22.46 -8.00
N TYR A 63 30.50 -21.59 -7.65
CA TYR A 63 30.29 -21.13 -6.27
C TYR A 63 28.90 -21.55 -5.77
N ARG A 64 28.84 -21.97 -4.50
CA ARG A 64 27.60 -22.28 -3.78
C ARG A 64 27.41 -21.31 -2.63
N LEU A 65 26.17 -21.16 -2.17
CA LEU A 65 25.83 -20.36 -1.00
C LEU A 65 26.70 -20.79 0.20
N GLY A 66 27.41 -19.84 0.79
CA GLY A 66 28.30 -20.07 1.94
C GLY A 66 29.79 -20.32 1.60
N MET A 67 30.17 -20.44 0.32
CA MET A 67 31.58 -20.52 -0.06
C MET A 67 32.18 -19.13 -0.30
N PHE A 68 33.39 -18.91 0.22
CA PHE A 68 34.16 -17.68 -0.01
C PHE A 68 34.98 -17.81 -1.30
N SER A 69 34.99 -16.77 -2.13
CA SER A 69 35.86 -16.71 -3.30
C SER A 69 37.24 -16.19 -2.91
N GLU A 70 38.30 -16.88 -3.33
CA GLU A 70 39.70 -16.49 -3.11
C GLU A 70 40.03 -15.14 -3.78
N HIS A 71 39.35 -14.84 -4.88
CA HIS A 71 39.37 -13.53 -5.53
C HIS A 71 38.06 -12.85 -5.17
N GLY A 72 38.11 -11.80 -4.34
CA GLY A 72 36.92 -11.12 -3.81
C GLY A 72 35.90 -10.81 -4.90
N ILE A 73 34.63 -11.12 -4.63
CA ILE A 73 33.53 -10.82 -5.56
C ILE A 73 33.22 -9.34 -5.42
N VAL A 74 33.60 -8.55 -6.42
CA VAL A 74 33.25 -7.12 -6.47
C VAL A 74 31.81 -7.01 -6.95
N ALA A 75 30.94 -6.39 -6.15
CA ALA A 75 29.58 -6.08 -6.57
C ALA A 75 29.62 -4.97 -7.63
N ASN A 76 29.00 -5.22 -8.79
CA ASN A 76 28.87 -4.23 -9.85
C ASN A 76 27.81 -3.15 -9.53
N SER A 77 26.98 -3.39 -8.51
CA SER A 77 25.97 -2.43 -8.04
C SER A 77 26.22 -2.04 -6.60
N THR A 78 25.94 -0.77 -6.29
CA THR A 78 25.94 -0.26 -4.94
C THR A 78 24.73 -0.83 -4.19
N PHE A 79 24.95 -1.74 -3.27
CA PHE A 79 23.94 -2.14 -2.30
C PHE A 79 24.09 -1.30 -1.03
N LYS A 80 22.97 -0.85 -0.46
CA LYS A 80 22.93 -0.23 0.86
C LYS A 80 22.25 -1.18 1.82
N VAL A 81 22.84 -1.35 3.00
CA VAL A 81 22.20 -2.07 4.11
C VAL A 81 21.12 -1.14 4.68
N SER A 82 19.88 -1.64 4.74
CA SER A 82 18.79 -0.89 5.37
C SER A 82 19.11 -0.69 6.86
N ASN A 83 19.06 0.55 7.33
CA ASN A 83 19.17 0.88 8.75
C ASN A 83 17.74 1.02 9.32
N PRO A 84 17.21 0.00 10.02
CA PRO A 84 15.84 0.05 10.52
C PRO A 84 15.65 1.16 11.57
N ILE A 85 16.67 1.43 12.39
CA ILE A 85 16.61 2.41 13.47
C ILE A 85 16.44 3.83 12.92
N GLU A 86 17.26 4.22 11.95
CA GLU A 86 17.15 5.54 11.31
C GLU A 86 15.85 5.69 10.52
N THR A 87 15.36 4.60 9.92
CA THR A 87 14.08 4.60 9.20
C THR A 87 12.92 4.84 10.17
N ASP A 88 12.91 4.14 11.31
CA ASP A 88 11.86 4.30 12.33
C ASP A 88 11.91 5.68 12.97
N ARG A 89 13.11 6.21 13.27
CA ARG A 89 13.28 7.57 13.76
C ARG A 89 12.70 8.60 12.79
N GLN A 90 13.01 8.48 11.50
CA GLN A 90 12.46 9.38 10.47
C GLN A 90 10.95 9.24 10.31
N ARG A 91 10.42 8.02 10.46
CA ARG A 91 8.96 7.79 10.46
C ARG A 91 8.29 8.54 11.61
N THR A 92 8.78 8.38 12.84
CA THR A 92 8.19 9.05 14.02
C THR A 92 8.30 10.57 13.92
N GLN A 93 9.43 11.10 13.44
CA GLN A 93 9.58 12.55 13.20
C GLN A 93 8.54 13.04 12.20
N LYS A 94 8.38 12.35 11.07
CA LYS A 94 7.37 12.72 10.07
C LYS A 94 5.96 12.61 10.61
N GLU A 95 5.65 11.58 11.40
CA GLU A 95 4.35 11.44 12.06
C GLU A 95 4.05 12.62 12.98
N SER A 96 5.04 13.11 13.74
CA SER A 96 4.89 14.30 14.60
C SER A 96 4.78 15.63 13.84
N GLU A 97 5.32 15.68 12.61
CA GLU A 97 5.27 16.87 11.76
C GLU A 97 3.93 17.01 11.01
N VAL A 98 3.13 15.94 10.92
CA VAL A 98 1.81 16.01 10.27
C VAL A 98 0.86 16.86 11.13
N PRO A 99 0.30 17.96 10.59
CA PRO A 99 -0.71 18.72 11.30
C PRO A 99 -1.94 17.85 11.59
N TYR A 100 -2.42 17.87 12.82
CA TYR A 100 -3.70 17.25 13.16
C TYR A 100 -4.81 17.90 12.34
N TYR A 101 -5.70 17.08 11.77
CA TYR A 101 -6.91 17.54 11.14
C TYR A 101 -8.11 17.00 11.92
N PHE A 102 -9.12 17.84 12.10
CA PHE A 102 -10.36 17.42 12.71
C PHE A 102 -11.15 16.59 11.70
N LYS A 103 -11.60 15.42 12.13
CA LYS A 103 -12.53 14.60 11.36
C LYS A 103 -13.94 14.87 11.84
N GLN A 104 -14.67 15.69 11.10
CA GLN A 104 -16.08 15.92 11.36
C GLN A 104 -16.91 14.67 11.06
N GLN A 105 -17.90 14.39 11.90
CA GLN A 105 -18.90 13.34 11.70
C GLN A 105 -20.27 13.99 11.46
N PRO A 106 -20.57 14.42 10.22
CA PRO A 106 -21.82 15.12 9.90
C PRO A 106 -23.06 14.23 10.10
N ASP A 107 -22.91 12.92 9.91
CA ASP A 107 -23.99 11.93 10.04
C ASP A 107 -24.70 11.96 11.40
N LEU A 108 -24.01 12.39 12.45
CA LEU A 108 -24.60 12.52 13.79
C LEU A 108 -25.45 13.80 13.90
N ILE A 109 -24.98 14.89 13.29
CA ILE A 109 -25.65 16.21 13.33
C ILE A 109 -26.92 16.17 12.48
N GLU A 110 -26.86 15.54 11.30
CA GLU A 110 -28.01 15.42 10.39
C GLU A 110 -29.18 14.62 10.99
N LYS A 111 -28.92 13.74 11.97
CA LYS A 111 -29.94 12.94 12.64
C LYS A 111 -30.63 13.66 13.80
N LEU A 112 -30.00 14.72 14.36
CA LEU A 112 -30.52 15.42 15.53
C LEU A 112 -31.95 15.97 15.34
N PRO A 113 -32.29 16.62 14.21
CA PRO A 113 -33.66 17.11 14.00
C PRO A 113 -34.70 15.99 14.03
N GLY A 114 -34.37 14.82 13.46
CA GLY A 114 -35.25 13.66 13.46
C GLY A 114 -35.44 13.06 14.86
N LEU A 115 -34.37 12.98 15.65
CA LEU A 115 -34.44 12.52 17.04
C LEU A 115 -35.29 13.48 17.89
N LEU A 116 -35.06 14.80 17.76
CA LEU A 116 -35.85 15.81 18.45
C LEU A 116 -37.33 15.71 18.06
N GLN A 117 -37.64 15.50 16.78
CA GLN A 117 -39.02 15.31 16.32
C GLN A 117 -39.69 14.13 17.02
N GLU A 118 -39.03 12.99 17.08
CA GLU A 118 -39.56 11.79 17.74
C GLU A 118 -39.81 12.05 19.23
N ASP A 119 -38.90 12.74 19.92
CA ASP A 119 -39.04 13.04 21.34
C ASP A 119 -40.15 14.06 21.61
N LEU A 120 -40.29 15.10 20.79
CA LEU A 120 -41.39 16.06 20.91
C LEU A 120 -42.75 15.40 20.67
N VAL A 121 -42.85 14.48 19.70
CA VAL A 121 -44.07 13.69 19.48
C VAL A 121 -44.36 12.78 20.69
N ARG A 122 -43.34 12.19 21.33
CA ARG A 122 -43.51 11.40 22.55
C ARG A 122 -44.01 12.27 23.71
N ILE A 123 -43.45 13.46 23.92
CA ILE A 123 -43.90 14.42 24.94
C ILE A 123 -45.37 14.81 24.72
N ALA A 124 -45.73 15.11 23.47
CA ALA A 124 -47.10 15.50 23.12
C ALA A 124 -48.12 14.42 23.49
N ASN A 125 -47.74 13.14 23.34
CA ASN A 125 -48.61 12.00 23.63
C ASN A 125 -48.59 11.54 25.09
N ALA A 126 -47.53 11.85 25.85
CA ALA A 126 -47.39 11.44 27.25
C ALA A 126 -48.26 12.30 28.18
N LYS A 127 -48.91 11.68 29.17
CA LYS A 127 -49.79 12.37 30.13
C LYS A 127 -49.02 13.00 31.28
N SER A 128 -47.95 12.37 31.73
CA SER A 128 -47.10 12.82 32.84
C SER A 128 -45.62 12.51 32.60
N LEU A 129 -44.74 13.14 33.38
CA LEU A 129 -43.28 12.92 33.33
C LEU A 129 -42.90 11.45 33.51
N ASP A 130 -43.67 10.70 34.32
CA ASP A 130 -43.43 9.29 34.61
C ASP A 130 -43.74 8.32 33.45
N GLU A 131 -44.51 8.76 32.46
CA GLU A 131 -44.77 7.96 31.25
C GLU A 131 -43.61 8.02 30.23
N LEU A 132 -42.66 8.96 30.37
CA LEU A 132 -41.52 9.06 29.45
C LEU A 132 -40.41 8.07 29.81
N ASN A 133 -39.68 7.57 28.81
CA ASN A 133 -38.47 6.77 29.06
C ASN A 133 -37.41 7.60 29.80
N ALA A 134 -36.64 6.97 30.70
CA ALA A 134 -35.56 7.60 31.44
C ALA A 134 -34.50 8.25 30.53
N ASP A 135 -34.22 7.64 29.38
CA ASP A 135 -33.30 8.19 28.38
C ASP A 135 -33.82 9.50 27.77
N THR A 136 -35.10 9.54 27.38
CA THR A 136 -35.74 10.76 26.83
C THR A 136 -35.82 11.88 27.87
N ARG A 137 -36.05 11.55 29.15
CA ARG A 137 -36.02 12.55 30.25
C ARG A 137 -34.62 13.16 30.41
N ALA A 138 -33.58 12.35 30.26
CA ALA A 138 -32.19 12.80 30.34
C ALA A 138 -31.77 13.62 29.11
N GLU A 139 -32.19 13.23 27.91
CA GLU A 139 -31.84 13.92 26.66
C GLU A 139 -32.49 15.30 26.53
N LEU A 140 -33.71 15.46 27.06
CA LEU A 140 -34.41 16.75 27.11
C LEU A 140 -33.98 17.64 28.28
N GLY A 141 -33.06 17.17 29.12
CA GLY A 141 -32.61 17.94 30.29
C GLY A 141 -33.63 18.04 31.43
N LEU A 142 -34.62 17.13 31.47
CA LEU A 142 -35.64 17.09 32.55
C LEU A 142 -35.15 16.35 33.79
N THR A 143 -34.13 15.51 33.66
CA THR A 143 -33.50 14.82 34.80
C THR A 143 -31.98 14.85 34.66
N PRO A 144 -31.24 15.03 35.78
CA PRO A 144 -29.80 14.97 35.76
C PRO A 144 -29.36 13.57 35.33
N SER A 145 -28.42 13.50 34.38
CA SER A 145 -27.84 12.25 33.91
C SER A 145 -26.35 12.24 34.17
N ARG A 146 -25.77 11.05 34.33
CA ARG A 146 -24.33 10.86 34.56
C ARG A 146 -23.46 11.54 33.49
N ARG A 147 -23.99 11.70 32.27
CA ARG A 147 -23.30 12.35 31.14
C ARG A 147 -23.28 13.89 31.26
N LEU A 148 -24.25 14.45 31.98
CA LEU A 148 -24.48 15.89 32.11
C LEU A 148 -24.23 16.38 33.56
N GLU A 149 -23.49 15.62 34.38
CA GLU A 149 -23.11 16.01 35.75
C GLU A 149 -22.39 17.37 35.81
N GLN A 150 -21.69 17.72 34.74
CA GLN A 150 -21.00 19.01 34.54
C GLN A 150 -21.95 20.19 34.30
N PHE A 151 -23.23 19.95 34.00
CA PHE A 151 -24.24 20.97 33.75
C PHE A 151 -25.34 20.98 34.82
N VAL A 152 -25.11 20.39 36.00
CA VAL A 152 -26.11 20.24 37.08
C VAL A 152 -26.75 21.59 37.46
N ASP A 153 -26.00 22.68 37.40
CA ASP A 153 -26.48 24.04 37.70
C ASP A 153 -27.41 24.64 36.61
N GLN A 154 -27.53 24.00 35.45
CA GLN A 154 -28.40 24.40 34.34
C GLN A 154 -29.69 23.59 34.26
N PHE A 155 -29.88 22.59 35.14
CA PHE A 155 -31.12 21.82 35.19
C PHE A 155 -32.21 22.60 35.94
N PRO A 156 -33.48 22.48 35.52
CA PRO A 156 -34.58 23.09 36.24
C PRO A 156 -34.72 22.48 37.64
N GLU A 157 -34.87 23.33 38.66
CA GLU A 157 -35.15 22.86 40.03
C GLU A 157 -36.51 22.13 40.12
N GLU A 158 -37.45 22.46 39.22
CA GLU A 158 -38.76 21.83 39.11
C GLU A 158 -39.00 21.21 37.71
N PRO A 159 -38.66 19.92 37.53
CA PRO A 159 -38.76 19.25 36.23
C PRO A 159 -40.21 19.01 35.78
N GLU A 160 -41.15 18.89 36.72
CA GLU A 160 -42.57 18.71 36.42
C GLU A 160 -43.22 19.97 35.84
N GLN A 161 -42.85 21.16 36.34
CA GLN A 161 -43.32 22.43 35.81
C GLN A 161 -42.76 22.69 34.41
N THR A 162 -41.47 22.42 34.21
CA THR A 162 -40.81 22.55 32.90
C THR A 162 -41.42 21.60 31.87
N PHE A 163 -41.77 20.38 32.27
CA PHE A 163 -42.50 19.44 31.42
C PHE A 163 -43.90 19.95 31.05
N ALA A 164 -44.64 20.52 32.00
CA ALA A 164 -45.96 21.09 31.74
C ALA A 164 -45.89 22.29 30.79
N GLU A 165 -44.88 23.14 30.92
CA GLU A 165 -44.61 24.27 30.02
C GLU A 165 -44.26 23.78 28.60
N LEU A 166 -43.31 22.86 28.46
CA LEU A 166 -42.94 22.25 27.19
C LEU A 166 -44.15 21.58 26.53
N LYS A 167 -44.95 20.84 27.30
CA LYS A 167 -46.18 20.22 26.80
C LYS A 167 -47.20 21.26 26.35
N SER A 168 -47.32 22.39 27.04
CA SER A 168 -48.22 23.47 26.62
C SER A 168 -47.77 24.15 25.31
N LEU A 169 -46.46 24.18 25.05
CA LEU A 169 -45.87 24.72 23.83
C LEU A 169 -46.09 23.77 22.64
N VAL A 170 -45.96 22.46 22.88
CA VAL A 170 -46.01 21.41 21.86
C VAL A 170 -47.45 20.93 21.58
N SER A 171 -48.30 20.81 22.60
CA SER A 171 -49.69 20.34 22.50
C SER A 171 -50.66 21.51 22.62
N SER A 172 -51.15 21.98 21.48
CA SER A 172 -52.30 22.89 21.41
C SER A 172 -53.58 22.05 21.30
N PRO A 173 -54.70 22.44 21.92
CA PRO A 173 -55.97 21.70 21.81
C PRO A 173 -56.61 21.71 20.40
N ASP A 174 -55.89 22.16 19.38
CA ASP A 174 -56.40 22.37 18.03
C ASP A 174 -55.44 21.65 17.06
N SER A 175 -55.99 21.00 16.03
CA SER A 175 -55.36 20.07 15.05
C SER A 175 -54.04 20.49 14.34
N LYS A 176 -53.38 21.58 14.76
CA LYS A 176 -52.15 22.18 14.22
C LYS A 176 -50.86 21.75 14.93
N ASP A 177 -50.91 20.78 15.85
CA ASP A 177 -49.72 20.34 16.61
C ASP A 177 -48.56 19.89 15.72
N THR A 178 -48.86 19.22 14.61
CA THR A 178 -47.86 18.78 13.63
C THR A 178 -47.21 19.94 12.87
N GLN A 179 -47.89 21.09 12.72
CA GLN A 179 -47.30 22.28 12.10
C GLN A 179 -46.34 22.98 13.07
N LYS A 180 -46.72 23.17 14.33
CA LYS A 180 -45.85 23.80 15.34
C LYS A 180 -44.58 23.00 15.61
N ILE A 181 -44.70 21.66 15.71
CA ILE A 181 -43.54 20.78 15.87
C ILE A 181 -42.61 20.92 14.67
N LYS A 182 -43.17 21.00 13.46
CA LYS A 182 -42.38 21.20 12.24
C LYS A 182 -41.68 22.55 12.22
N ASP A 183 -42.37 23.63 12.57
CA ASP A 183 -41.79 24.99 12.63
C ASP A 183 -40.62 25.03 13.64
N LEU A 184 -40.78 24.39 14.81
CA LEU A 184 -39.72 24.31 15.83
C LEU A 184 -38.51 23.49 15.33
N ILE A 185 -38.76 22.40 14.58
CA ILE A 185 -37.68 21.61 13.97
C ILE A 185 -36.96 22.40 12.87
N ASP A 186 -37.69 23.18 12.08
CA ASP A 186 -37.11 24.03 11.03
C ASP A 186 -36.22 25.11 11.67
N ASP A 187 -36.68 25.78 12.73
CA ASP A 187 -35.88 26.73 13.53
C ASP A 187 -34.64 26.06 14.15
N PHE A 188 -34.80 24.86 14.70
CA PHE A 188 -33.68 24.09 15.25
C PHE A 188 -32.68 23.69 14.16
N THR A 189 -33.16 23.34 12.97
CA THR A 189 -32.32 23.01 11.82
C THR A 189 -31.50 24.22 11.36
N GLU A 190 -32.10 25.42 11.38
CA GLU A 190 -31.40 26.68 11.14
C GLU A 190 -30.33 26.93 12.21
N LEU A 191 -30.65 26.72 13.49
CA LEU A 191 -29.74 26.90 14.62
C LEU A 191 -28.50 25.98 14.53
N ILE A 192 -28.68 24.72 14.13
CA ILE A 192 -27.57 23.75 14.03
C ILE A 192 -26.82 23.84 12.69
N SER A 193 -27.30 24.58 11.71
CA SER A 193 -26.67 24.72 10.39
C SER A 193 -25.17 25.11 10.46
N PRO A 194 -24.74 26.05 11.34
CA PRO A 194 -23.34 26.36 11.51
C PRO A 194 -22.49 25.19 12.03
N LEU A 195 -23.07 24.26 12.81
CA LEU A 195 -22.36 23.08 13.33
C LEU A 195 -21.98 22.10 12.22
N LEU A 196 -22.70 22.12 11.09
CA LEU A 196 -22.31 21.37 9.89
C LEU A 196 -21.09 21.96 9.19
N ILE A 197 -20.80 23.25 9.41
CA ILE A 197 -19.65 23.94 8.81
C ILE A 197 -18.43 23.90 9.74
N TYR A 198 -18.65 24.17 11.03
CA TYR A 198 -17.56 24.33 12.01
C TYR A 198 -17.27 23.05 12.81
N GLY A 199 -18.18 22.08 12.81
CA GLY A 199 -18.08 20.88 13.64
C GLY A 199 -18.35 21.16 15.12
N ILE A 200 -18.39 20.09 15.91
CA ILE A 200 -18.52 20.16 17.37
C ILE A 200 -17.12 19.93 17.95
N VAL A 201 -16.61 20.91 18.69
CA VAL A 201 -15.34 20.81 19.40
C VAL A 201 -15.65 20.45 20.85
N ASN A 202 -15.18 19.29 21.31
CA ASN A 202 -15.26 18.94 22.72
C ASN A 202 -14.18 19.72 23.47
N GLU A 203 -14.57 20.47 24.50
CA GLU A 203 -13.63 21.25 25.33
C GLU A 203 -12.57 20.35 26.00
N ASN A 204 -12.91 19.08 26.26
CA ASN A 204 -11.98 18.09 26.76
C ASN A 204 -10.88 17.70 25.74
N ASP A 205 -11.15 17.81 24.43
CA ASP A 205 -10.15 17.55 23.38
C ASP A 205 -9.16 18.73 23.25
N LEU A 206 -9.57 19.93 23.67
CA LEU A 206 -8.70 21.11 23.68
C LEU A 206 -7.73 21.12 24.87
N THR A 207 -8.11 20.51 25.99
CA THR A 207 -7.35 20.53 27.25
C THR A 207 -6.35 19.38 27.39
N GLN A 208 -6.50 18.27 26.63
CA GLN A 208 -5.54 17.15 26.68
C GLN A 208 -4.17 17.46 26.06
N ASN A 209 -4.01 18.60 25.37
CA ASN A 209 -2.79 18.95 24.62
C ASN A 209 -2.09 20.23 25.11
N GLN A 210 -2.35 20.67 26.35
CA GLN A 210 -1.49 21.64 27.07
C GLN A 210 -0.57 20.91 28.04
#